data_AF-A0A382GZI6-F1
#
_entry.id   AF-A0A382GZI6-F1
#
_cell.length_a   1.000
_cell.length_b   1.000
_cell.length_c   1.000
_cell.angle_alpha   90.00
_cell.angle_beta   90.00
_cell.angle_gamma   90.00
#
_symmetry.space_group_name_H-M   'P 1'
#
loop_
_entity.id
_entity.type
_entity.pdbx_description
1 polymer ?
#
loop_
_entity_poly.entity_id
_entity_poly.type
_entity_poly.pdbx_seq_one_letter_code
_entity_poly.pdbx_strand_id
1 'polypeptide(L)' 'MNVLIIAAHPDDEILGMGGTIAKHTSQHDNVTIIYMATGITARRKPAEYEIKSIPKKIQ' A
#
# COMPACT_ATOMS: atom_id res chain seq x y z
N MET A 1 10.52 12.96 -21.48
CA MET A 1 10.27 11.49 -21.50
C MET A 1 9.04 11.19 -20.67
N ASN A 2 8.41 10.03 -20.84
CA ASN A 2 7.27 9.62 -20.01
C ASN A 2 7.72 8.46 -19.11
N VAL A 3 7.53 8.60 -17.80
CA VAL A 3 7.93 7.64 -16.78
C VAL A 3 6.69 7.17 -16.03
N LEU A 4 6.44 5.87 -16.07
CA LEU A 4 5.35 5.23 -15.33
C LEU A 4 5.92 4.43 -14.16
N ILE A 5 5.41 4.68 -12.96
CA ILE A 5 5.78 3.98 -11.73
C ILE A 5 4.56 3.23 -11.23
N ILE A 6 4.74 1.93 -10.94
CA ILE A 6 3.70 1.07 -10.39
C ILE A 6 4.14 0.69 -8.98
N ALA A 7 3.37 1.11 -7.98
CA ALA A 7 3.63 0.86 -6.57
C ALA A 7 2.52 0.01 -5.96
N ALA A 8 2.87 -0.94 -5.09
CA ALA A 8 1.87 -1.80 -4.45
C ALA A 8 1.01 -0.99 -3.48
N HIS A 9 1.65 -0.17 -2.64
CA HIS A 9 1.00 0.73 -1.68
C HIS A 9 1.59 2.15 -1.80
N PRO A 10 0.90 3.18 -1.26
CA PRO A 10 1.52 4.48 -1.06
C PRO A 10 2.78 4.33 -0.19
N ASP A 11 3.76 5.18 -0.46
CA ASP A 11 5.09 5.25 0.18
C ASP A 11 6.16 4.35 -0.47
N ASP A 12 5.79 3.25 -1.13
CA ASP A 12 6.73 2.32 -1.78
C ASP A 12 7.58 3.03 -2.87
N GLU A 13 6.99 3.97 -3.61
CA GLU A 13 7.64 4.73 -4.67
C GLU A 13 8.72 5.67 -4.14
N ILE A 14 8.47 6.30 -2.99
CA ILE A 14 9.42 7.25 -2.39
C ILE A 14 10.52 6.49 -1.66
N LEU A 15 10.17 5.43 -0.92
CA LEU A 15 11.13 4.61 -0.19
C LEU A 15 12.08 3.83 -1.12
N GLY A 16 11.56 3.31 -2.24
CA GLY A 16 12.36 2.53 -3.18
C GLY A 16 13.17 3.37 -4.17
N MET A 17 12.62 4.49 -4.64
CA MET A 17 13.21 5.23 -5.77
C MET A 17 12.95 6.74 -5.74
N GLY A 18 12.72 7.33 -4.57
CA GLY A 18 12.44 8.77 -4.43
C GLY A 18 13.49 9.67 -5.08
N GLY A 19 14.77 9.30 -5.01
CA GLY A 19 15.86 10.03 -5.69
C GLY A 19 15.74 9.99 -7.22
N THR A 20 15.33 8.86 -7.79
CA THR A 20 15.10 8.70 -9.23
C THR A 20 13.90 9.52 -9.69
N ILE A 21 12.82 9.53 -8.90
CA ILE A 21 11.64 10.38 -9.14
C ILE A 21 12.06 11.85 -9.15
N ALA A 22 12.81 12.30 -8.13
CA ALA A 22 13.29 13.67 -8.04
C ALA A 22 14.16 14.06 -9.24
N LYS A 23 15.02 13.15 -9.71
CA LYS A 23 15.86 13.35 -10.90
C LYS A 23 15.03 13.52 -12.18
N HIS A 24 14.04 12.65 -12.43
CA HIS A 24 13.22 12.75 -13.63
C HIS A 24 12.32 14.00 -13.59
N THR A 25 11.75 14.32 -12.44
CA THR A 25 10.97 15.56 -12.27
C THR A 25 11.82 16.80 -12.50
N SER A 26 13.07 16.85 -12.04
CA SER A 26 13.97 18.00 -12.30
C SER A 26 14.39 18.13 -13.75
N GLN A 27 14.29 17.06 -14.53
CA GLN A 27 14.52 17.05 -15.98
C GLN A 27 13.26 17.39 -16.79
N HIS A 28 12.16 17.78 -16.13
CA HIS A 28 10.86 18.05 -16.75
C HIS A 28 10.26 16.84 -17.49
N ASP A 29 10.58 15.63 -17.04
CA ASP A 29 9.90 14.43 -17.52
C ASP A 29 8.49 14.30 -16.94
N ASN A 30 7.57 13.71 -17.71
CA ASN A 30 6.21 13.43 -17.23
C ASN A 30 6.23 12.15 -16.40
N VAL A 31 6.12 12.29 -15.08
CA VAL A 31 6.09 11.17 -14.14
C VAL A 31 4.66 10.89 -13.71
N THR A 32 4.20 9.66 -13.91
CA THR A 32 2.88 9.19 -13.45
C THR A 32 3.06 7.99 -12.52
N ILE A 33 2.34 8.00 -11.40
CA ILE A 33 2.42 6.94 -10.37
C ILE A 33 1.04 6.29 -10.22
N ILE A 34 1.00 4.96 -10.28
CA ILE A 34 -0.20 4.16 -10.04
C ILE A 34 0.02 3.34 -8.78
N TYR A 35 -0.92 3.49 -7.84
CA TYR A 35 -0.97 2.67 -6.62
C TYR A 35 -1.98 1.53 -6.81
N MET A 36 -1.52 0.30 -6.62
CA MET A 36 -2.36 -0.89 -6.80
C MET A 36 -3.32 -1.12 -5.63
N ALA A 37 -2.92 -0.74 -4.42
CA ALA A 37 -3.71 -0.85 -3.21
C ALA A 37 -3.45 0.36 -2.29
N THR A 38 -4.36 0.60 -1.34
CA THR A 38 -4.27 1.72 -0.39
C THR A 38 -3.50 1.39 0.88
N GLY A 39 -3.15 0.12 1.11
CA GLY A 39 -2.47 -0.34 2.33
C GLY A 39 -3.33 -0.33 3.61
N ILE A 40 -4.67 -0.22 3.48
CA ILE A 40 -5.59 -0.08 4.62
C ILE A 40 -5.56 -1.30 5.56
N THR A 41 -5.36 -2.51 5.04
CA THR A 41 -5.31 -3.75 5.83
C THR A 41 -4.11 -3.81 6.77
N ALA A 42 -2.96 -3.24 6.37
CA ALA A 42 -1.78 -3.17 7.23
C ALA A 42 -1.94 -2.13 8.36
N ARG A 43 -2.79 -1.10 8.16
CA ARG A 43 -3.01 -0.03 9.14
C ARG A 43 -4.10 -0.31 10.16
N ARG A 44 -5.04 -1.22 9.85
CA ARG A 44 -6.09 -1.62 10.80
C ARG A 44 -5.62 -2.84 11.58
N LYS A 45 -5.79 -2.82 12.91
CA LYS A 45 -5.67 -4.06 13.69
C LYS A 45 -6.61 -5.11 13.10
N PRO A 46 -6.20 -6.38 12.98
CA PRO A 46 -7.13 -7.45 12.64
C PRO A 46 -8.32 -7.32 13.58
N ALA A 47 -9.54 -7.29 13.05
CA ALA A 47 -10.70 -7.50 13.89
C ALA A 47 -10.49 -8.86 14.56
N GLU A 48 -10.37 -8.88 15.88
CA GLU A 48 -10.51 -10.13 16.63
C GLU A 48 -11.90 -10.66 16.27
N TYR A 49 -11.93 -11.67 15.42
CA TYR A 49 -13.14 -12.47 15.29
C TYR A 49 -13.29 -13.17 16.64
N GLU A 50 -14.15 -12.63 17.51
CA GLU A 50 -14.65 -13.37 18.66
C GLU A 50 -15.26 -14.65 18.10
N ILE A 51 -14.52 -15.76 18.23
CA ILE A 51 -15.08 -17.08 18.06
C ILE A 51 -16.10 -17.19 19.18
N LYS A 52 -17.38 -16.93 18.88
CA LYS A 52 -18.49 -17.24 19.77
C LYS A 52 -18.46 -18.74 19.99
N SER A 53 -17.78 -19.16 21.04
CA SER A 53 -17.73 -20.53 21.51
C SER A 53 -19.17 -20.96 21.76
N ILE A 54 -19.64 -21.89 20.92
CA ILE A 54 -20.96 -22.49 21.02
C ILE A 54 -21.10 -23.04 22.44
N PRO A 55 -22.14 -22.68 23.21
CA PRO A 55 -22.30 -23.19 24.56
C PRO A 55 -22.45 -24.71 24.49
N LYS A 56 -21.50 -25.44 25.10
CA LYS A 56 -21.63 -26.88 25.31
C LYS A 56 -22.92 -27.12 26.09
N LYS A 57 -23.94 -27.68 25.44
CA LYS A 57 -25.07 -28.28 26.15
C LYS A 57 -24.50 -29.36 27.05
N ILE A 58 -24.67 -29.17 28.35
CA ILE A 58 -24.44 -30.17 29.38
C ILE A 58 -25.51 -31.24 29.17
N GLN A 59 -25.08 -32.46 28.84
CA GLN A 59 -25.90 -33.67 28.95
C GLN A 59 -25.14 -34.67 29.80
#